data_AF-A0A946E0Y1-F1
#
_entry.id   AF-A0A946E0Y1-F1
#
_cell.length_a   1.000
_cell.length_b   1.000
_cell.length_c   1.000
_cell.angle_alpha   90.00
_cell.angle_beta   90.00
_cell.angle_gamma   90.00
#
_symmetry.space_group_name_H-M   'P 1'
#
loop_
_entity.id
_entity.type
_entity.pdbx_description
1 polymer ?
#
loop_
_entity_poly.entity_id
_entity_poly.type
_entity_poly.pdbx_seq_one_letter_code
_entity_poly.pdbx_strand_id
1 'polypeptide(L)'
;MEHKVLFFPRQGLSPDELVEAVSKFREIDPPHGGLERHAKNRNVMVAASRKGEGGAKFNDAWHTDVSFDQRPPMASMLQADVLPSLGGDTLFISMYAAWDTLSDGLKALVDGLEAFHDGVSSFMPYLLDPGTRNGPKRLAKMKAEMPGCIHPETGKKALFVNRA
;
A
#
# COMPACT_ATOMS: atom_id res chain seq x y z
N MET A 1 7.77 16.51 -2.84
CA MET A 1 8.19 15.30 -2.10
C MET A 1 9.69 15.06 -2.31
N GLU A 2 10.52 15.35 -1.32
CA GLU A 2 11.98 15.20 -1.40
C GLU A 2 12.45 13.81 -0.95
N HIS A 3 12.01 13.35 0.22
CA HIS A 3 12.56 12.13 0.84
C HIS A 3 11.72 10.85 0.66
N LYS A 4 10.47 10.93 0.21
CA LYS A 4 9.54 9.82 -0.15
C LYS A 4 9.15 8.91 1.03
N VAL A 5 10.10 8.51 1.87
CA VAL A 5 9.90 7.74 3.11
C VAL A 5 10.52 8.51 4.27
N LEU A 6 9.79 8.62 5.38
CA LEU A 6 10.23 9.31 6.60
C LEU A 6 10.08 8.38 7.81
N PHE A 7 11.06 8.42 8.71
CA PHE A 7 11.06 7.63 9.94
C PHE A 7 11.07 8.56 11.15
N PHE A 8 10.11 8.36 12.05
CA PHE A 8 10.02 9.07 13.32
C PHE A 8 10.30 8.09 14.45
N PRO A 9 11.52 8.10 15.04
CA PRO A 9 11.86 7.12 16.07
C PRO A 9 11.08 7.40 17.36
N ARG A 10 10.72 6.33 18.09
CA ARG A 10 10.23 6.37 19.48
C ARG A 10 8.98 7.25 19.70
N GLN A 11 7.99 7.18 18.81
CA GLN A 11 6.75 7.97 18.94
C GLN A 11 5.77 7.35 19.95
N GLY A 12 5.53 6.04 19.88
CA GLY A 12 4.67 5.32 20.84
C GLY A 12 3.22 5.81 20.90
N LEU A 13 2.65 6.21 19.76
CA LEU A 13 1.31 6.79 19.68
C LEU A 13 0.24 5.76 20.01
N SER A 14 -0.80 6.19 20.71
CA SER A 14 -2.05 5.42 20.76
C SER A 14 -2.72 5.35 19.38
N PRO A 15 -3.66 4.41 19.16
CA PRO A 15 -4.41 4.34 17.90
C PRO A 15 -5.13 5.64 17.52
N ASP A 16 -5.62 6.40 18.51
CA ASP A 16 -6.30 7.67 18.28
C ASP A 16 -5.30 8.78 17.90
N GLU A 17 -4.15 8.84 18.57
CA GLU A 17 -3.07 9.76 18.23
C GLU A 17 -2.47 9.45 16.86
N LEU A 18 -2.37 8.18 16.47
CA LEU A 18 -1.94 7.78 15.13
C LEU A 18 -2.90 8.31 14.05
N VAL A 19 -4.20 8.14 14.28
CA VAL A 19 -5.25 8.70 13.42
C VAL A 19 -5.17 10.23 13.39
N GLU A 20 -4.99 10.88 14.55
CA GLU A 20 -4.82 12.33 14.59
C GLU A 20 -3.59 12.79 13.80
N ALA A 21 -2.46 12.10 13.93
CA ALA A 21 -1.23 12.40 13.21
C ALA A 21 -1.41 12.32 11.69
N VAL A 22 -2.07 11.28 11.17
CA VAL A 22 -2.39 11.16 9.74
C VAL A 22 -3.29 12.31 9.30
N SER A 23 -4.28 12.68 10.11
CA SER A 23 -5.24 13.74 9.79
C SER A 23 -4.60 15.12 9.60
N LYS A 24 -3.40 15.36 10.15
CA LYS A 24 -2.64 16.59 9.91
C LYS A 24 -2.09 16.69 8.48
N PHE A 25 -1.92 15.56 7.79
CA PHE A 25 -1.46 15.53 6.41
C PHE A 25 -2.64 15.61 5.45
N ARG A 26 -3.62 14.70 5.57
CA ARG A 26 -4.85 14.64 4.78
C ARG A 26 -5.95 13.84 5.49
N GLU A 27 -7.15 13.87 4.91
CA GLU A 27 -8.24 12.97 5.30
C GLU A 27 -7.81 11.51 5.18
N ILE A 28 -8.27 10.69 6.14
CA ILE A 28 -7.96 9.26 6.19
C ILE A 28 -8.95 8.51 5.31
N ASP A 29 -8.42 7.73 4.37
CA ASP A 29 -9.24 6.84 3.58
C ASP A 29 -9.89 5.74 4.46
N PRO A 30 -11.13 5.33 4.17
CA PRO A 30 -11.75 4.21 4.85
C PRO A 30 -10.87 2.95 4.77
N PRO A 31 -10.71 2.18 5.85
CA PRO A 31 -9.83 1.02 5.83
C PRO A 31 -10.26 -0.02 4.79
N HIS A 32 -9.31 -0.43 3.94
CA HIS A 32 -9.52 -1.45 2.95
C HIS A 32 -9.59 -2.86 3.59
N GLY A 33 -9.95 -3.87 2.78
CA GLY A 33 -10.02 -5.25 3.26
C GLY A 33 -8.64 -5.87 3.48
N GLY A 34 -8.59 -7.12 3.93
CA GLY A 34 -7.37 -7.92 4.01
C GLY A 34 -6.63 -7.88 5.36
N LEU A 35 -6.88 -6.86 6.19
CA LEU A 35 -6.31 -6.75 7.54
C LEU A 35 -7.39 -6.62 8.60
N GLU A 36 -7.08 -7.08 9.81
CA GLU A 36 -7.93 -6.87 10.98
C GLU A 36 -7.95 -5.38 11.37
N ARG A 37 -9.05 -4.95 11.98
CA ARG A 37 -9.18 -3.59 12.52
C ARG A 37 -8.82 -3.58 13.98
N HIS A 38 -8.10 -2.55 14.41
CA HIS A 38 -7.76 -2.38 15.82
C HIS A 38 -9.04 -2.23 16.67
N ALA A 39 -9.07 -2.89 17.83
CA ALA A 39 -10.28 -2.99 18.67
C ALA A 39 -10.76 -1.64 19.20
N LYS A 40 -9.82 -0.74 19.54
CA LYS A 40 -10.13 0.60 20.09
C LYS A 40 -10.49 1.63 19.02
N ASN A 41 -9.81 1.59 17.87
CA ASN A 41 -10.02 2.54 16.79
C ASN A 41 -10.05 1.79 15.47
N ARG A 42 -11.25 1.68 14.88
CA ARG A 42 -11.50 0.88 13.68
C ARG A 42 -10.94 1.50 12.39
N ASN A 43 -10.37 2.70 12.45
CA ASN A 43 -9.63 3.32 11.34
C ASN A 43 -8.17 2.83 11.28
N VAL A 44 -7.68 2.19 12.33
CA VAL A 44 -6.35 1.56 12.35
C VAL A 44 -6.48 0.10 11.92
N MET A 45 -5.67 -0.29 10.95
CA MET A 45 -5.51 -1.69 10.53
C MET A 45 -4.31 -2.31 11.22
N VAL A 46 -4.43 -3.59 11.59
CA VAL A 46 -3.39 -4.33 12.30
C VAL A 46 -2.75 -5.34 11.35
N ALA A 47 -1.49 -5.08 10.99
CA ALA A 47 -0.65 -6.03 10.28
C ALA A 47 0.13 -6.89 11.30
N ALA A 48 -0.42 -8.03 11.68
CA ALA A 48 0.20 -8.95 12.62
C ALA A 48 0.74 -10.20 11.92
N SER A 49 1.95 -10.62 12.31
CA SER A 49 2.49 -11.94 12.00
C SER A 49 2.77 -12.66 13.31
N ARG A 50 2.01 -13.72 13.62
CA ARG A 50 2.22 -14.51 14.83
C ARG A 50 2.83 -15.86 14.50
N LYS A 51 3.66 -16.36 15.43
CA LYS A 51 4.28 -17.68 15.30
C LYS A 51 3.19 -18.75 15.19
N GLY A 52 3.24 -19.57 14.15
CA GLY A 52 2.26 -20.63 13.90
C GLY A 52 1.04 -20.23 13.06
N GLU A 53 0.83 -18.93 12.81
CA GLU A 53 -0.31 -18.44 12.01
C GLU A 53 0.03 -18.27 10.51
N GLY A 54 1.20 -18.77 10.08
CA GLY A 54 1.56 -18.78 8.66
C GLY A 54 1.91 -17.41 8.07
N GLY A 55 2.36 -16.44 8.89
CA GLY A 55 2.89 -15.14 8.46
C GLY A 55 1.88 -14.24 7.72
N ALA A 56 2.13 -12.93 7.70
CA ALA A 56 1.40 -12.03 6.82
C ALA A 56 1.83 -12.29 5.36
N LYS A 57 1.19 -13.24 4.69
CA LYS A 57 1.45 -13.64 3.28
C LYS A 57 1.14 -12.55 2.24
N PHE A 58 0.90 -11.33 2.67
CA PHE A 58 0.29 -10.28 1.86
C PHE A 58 1.32 -9.27 1.32
N ASN A 59 2.47 -9.17 1.97
CA ASN A 59 3.39 -8.04 1.78
C ASN A 59 4.85 -8.50 1.55
N ASP A 60 5.05 -9.75 1.15
CA ASP A 60 6.39 -10.32 0.86
C ASP A 60 6.84 -10.11 -0.60
N ALA A 61 6.00 -9.48 -1.42
CA ALA A 61 6.31 -9.05 -2.78
C ALA A 61 6.42 -7.51 -2.87
N TRP A 62 7.22 -7.01 -3.81
CA TRP A 62 7.31 -5.58 -4.11
C TRP A 62 5.97 -5.04 -4.62
N HIS A 63 5.41 -4.09 -3.88
CA HIS A 63 4.13 -3.47 -4.18
C HIS A 63 4.06 -2.01 -3.69
N THR A 64 3.02 -1.32 -4.13
CA THR A 64 2.49 -0.13 -3.45
C THR A 64 1.05 -0.45 -3.05
N ASP A 65 0.61 0.08 -1.92
CA ASP A 65 -0.69 -0.27 -1.34
C ASP A 65 -1.83 0.09 -2.30
N VAL A 66 -2.74 -0.87 -2.53
CA VAL A 66 -4.03 -0.69 -3.19
C VAL A 66 -3.95 0.03 -4.56
N SER A 67 -2.91 -0.24 -5.36
CA SER A 67 -2.76 0.37 -6.71
C SER A 67 -3.89 0.05 -7.68
N PHE A 68 -4.74 -0.93 -7.33
CA PHE A 68 -5.92 -1.35 -8.08
C PHE A 68 -7.20 -0.59 -7.72
N ASP A 69 -7.13 0.40 -6.81
CA ASP A 69 -8.20 1.37 -6.62
C ASP A 69 -8.12 2.47 -7.70
N GLN A 70 -9.26 3.05 -8.08
CA GLN A 70 -9.29 4.20 -8.98
C GLN A 70 -8.65 5.45 -8.37
N ARG A 71 -8.60 5.51 -7.03
CA ARG A 71 -7.89 6.54 -6.27
C ARG A 71 -6.98 5.86 -5.25
N PRO A 72 -5.79 5.38 -5.67
CA PRO A 72 -4.87 4.74 -4.75
C PRO A 72 -4.45 5.68 -3.62
N PRO A 73 -4.11 5.15 -2.43
CA PRO A 73 -3.62 5.93 -1.32
C PRO A 73 -2.41 6.80 -1.71
N MET A 74 -2.42 8.06 -1.29
CA MET A 74 -1.28 8.97 -1.53
C MET A 74 -0.06 8.64 -0.66
N ALA A 75 -0.29 8.04 0.50
CA ALA A 75 0.71 7.71 1.50
C ALA A 75 0.14 6.69 2.50
N SER A 76 1.03 5.92 3.11
CA SER A 76 0.72 5.03 4.22
C SER A 76 1.50 5.48 5.47
N MET A 77 0.87 5.43 6.64
CA MET A 77 1.53 5.65 7.93
C MET A 77 1.51 4.36 8.72
N LEU A 78 2.69 3.86 9.08
CA LEU A 78 2.87 2.64 9.85
C LEU A 78 3.52 2.98 11.20
N GLN A 79 3.03 2.34 12.25
CA GLN A 79 3.67 2.34 13.56
C GLN A 79 4.03 0.90 13.94
N ALA A 80 5.30 0.69 14.31
CA ALA A 80 5.74 -0.56 14.89
C ALA A 80 5.19 -0.69 16.33
N ASP A 81 4.41 -1.74 16.57
CA ASP A 81 3.90 -2.08 17.90
C ASP A 81 4.75 -3.19 18.55
N VAL A 82 4.90 -4.31 17.85
CA VAL A 82 5.76 -5.43 18.25
C VAL A 82 6.74 -5.74 17.13
N LEU A 83 8.04 -5.73 17.45
CA LEU A 83 9.11 -6.07 16.52
C LEU A 83 9.80 -7.39 16.94
N PRO A 84 10.24 -8.23 15.98
CA PRO A 84 11.08 -9.37 16.30
C PRO A 84 12.46 -8.91 16.78
N SER A 85 13.19 -9.78 17.49
CA SER A 85 14.55 -9.48 17.94
C SER A 85 15.58 -9.40 16.80
N LEU A 86 15.26 -9.97 15.64
CA LEU A 86 16.07 -9.96 14.42
C LEU A 86 15.16 -10.08 13.19
N GLY A 87 15.48 -9.34 12.13
CA GLY A 87 14.71 -9.31 10.88
C GLY A 87 13.43 -8.46 10.98
N GLY A 88 12.55 -8.58 9.99
CA GLY A 88 11.32 -7.78 9.91
C GLY A 88 11.49 -6.42 9.24
N ASP A 89 12.63 -6.18 8.58
CA ASP A 89 12.87 -4.95 7.83
C ASP A 89 11.87 -4.81 6.69
N THR A 90 11.40 -3.57 6.47
CA THR A 90 10.63 -3.21 5.29
C THR A 90 11.56 -2.52 4.29
N LEU A 91 11.66 -3.08 3.09
CA LEU A 91 12.46 -2.50 2.02
C LEU A 91 11.62 -1.49 1.22
N PHE A 92 12.27 -0.43 0.75
CA PHE A 92 11.65 0.61 -0.06
C PHE A 92 12.46 0.84 -1.34
N ILE A 93 11.77 1.19 -2.43
CA ILE A 93 12.37 1.57 -3.70
C ILE A 93 11.77 2.90 -4.18
N SER A 94 12.61 3.77 -4.76
CA SER A 94 12.13 5.00 -5.37
C SER A 94 11.79 4.76 -6.84
N MET A 95 10.51 4.85 -7.18
CA MET A 95 10.07 4.69 -8.58
C MET A 95 10.42 5.88 -9.48
N TYR A 96 10.75 7.03 -8.88
CA TYR A 96 11.40 8.14 -9.58
C TYR A 96 12.81 7.75 -10.03
N ALA A 97 13.63 7.23 -9.12
CA ALA A 97 14.97 6.77 -9.46
C ALA A 97 14.92 5.60 -10.46
N ALA A 98 13.98 4.68 -10.30
CA ALA A 98 13.77 3.59 -11.25
C ALA A 98 13.52 4.12 -12.67
N TRP A 99 12.64 5.11 -12.83
CA TRP A 99 12.44 5.80 -14.11
C TRP A 99 13.72 6.44 -14.64
N ASP A 100 14.42 7.22 -13.80
CA ASP A 100 15.60 7.96 -14.22
C ASP A 100 16.72 7.05 -14.73
N THR A 101 16.84 5.83 -14.16
CA THR A 101 17.84 4.82 -14.54
C THR A 101 17.52 4.03 -15.81
N LEU A 102 16.30 4.13 -16.35
CA LEU A 102 15.97 3.49 -17.63
C LEU A 102 16.78 4.12 -18.77
N SER A 103 17.16 3.27 -19.74
CA SER A 103 17.71 3.75 -21.02
C SER A 103 16.67 4.56 -21.77
N ASP A 104 17.11 5.48 -22.64
CA ASP A 104 16.20 6.34 -23.39
C ASP A 104 15.26 5.54 -24.30
N GLY A 105 15.73 4.41 -24.85
CA GLY A 105 14.88 3.49 -25.62
C GLY A 105 13.77 2.86 -24.78
N LEU A 106 14.06 2.46 -23.54
CA LEU A 106 13.04 1.94 -22.64
C LEU A 106 12.07 3.03 -22.19
N LYS A 107 12.56 4.24 -21.88
CA LYS A 107 11.71 5.38 -21.57
C LYS A 107 10.75 5.65 -22.73
N ALA A 108 11.25 5.72 -23.96
CA ALA A 108 10.42 5.92 -25.15
C ALA A 108 9.41 4.79 -25.38
N LEU A 109 9.77 3.55 -25.06
CA LEU A 109 8.89 2.39 -25.18
C LEU A 109 7.73 2.43 -24.18
N VAL A 110 8.00 2.82 -22.93
CA VAL A 110 7.02 2.76 -21.84
C VAL A 110 6.29 4.09 -21.60
N ASP A 111 6.79 5.21 -22.13
CA ASP A 111 6.14 6.50 -21.94
C ASP A 111 4.78 6.54 -22.62
N GLY A 112 3.77 7.02 -21.90
CA GLY A 112 2.38 7.08 -22.37
C GLY A 112 1.63 5.74 -22.27
N LEU A 113 2.27 4.65 -21.83
CA LEU A 113 1.55 3.40 -21.58
C LEU A 113 0.73 3.47 -20.29
N GLU A 114 -0.37 2.74 -20.29
CA GLU A 114 -1.19 2.48 -19.11
C GLU A 114 -0.84 1.12 -18.51
N ALA A 115 -0.96 1.03 -17.19
CA ALA A 115 -0.79 -0.18 -16.41
C ALA A 115 -2.14 -0.63 -15.88
N PHE A 116 -2.46 -1.91 -16.06
CA PHE A 116 -3.63 -2.53 -15.47
C PHE A 116 -3.24 -3.20 -14.14
N HIS A 117 -3.81 -2.72 -13.05
CA HIS A 117 -3.60 -3.25 -11.70
C HIS A 117 -4.81 -4.10 -11.30
N ASP A 118 -4.57 -5.36 -10.93
CA ASP A 118 -5.62 -6.31 -10.56
C ASP A 118 -5.36 -6.89 -9.16
N GLY A 119 -6.10 -6.41 -8.17
CA GLY A 119 -6.00 -6.90 -6.79
C GLY A 119 -6.82 -8.15 -6.50
N VAL A 120 -7.56 -8.69 -7.47
CA VAL A 120 -8.52 -9.77 -7.21
C VAL A 120 -7.82 -11.01 -6.68
N SER A 121 -6.72 -11.45 -7.28
CA SER A 121 -5.97 -12.64 -6.83
C SER A 121 -5.49 -12.50 -5.38
N SER A 122 -4.95 -11.34 -5.04
CA SER A 122 -4.36 -11.05 -3.73
C SER A 122 -5.43 -10.91 -2.63
N PHE A 123 -6.64 -10.43 -2.96
CA PHE A 123 -7.69 -10.16 -1.98
C PHE A 123 -8.84 -11.18 -1.96
N MET A 124 -8.98 -12.03 -2.98
CA MET A 124 -10.05 -13.03 -3.08
C MET A 124 -10.15 -13.95 -1.85
N PRO A 125 -9.06 -14.51 -1.29
CA PRO A 125 -9.15 -15.41 -0.13
C PRO A 125 -9.81 -14.78 1.11
N TYR A 126 -9.73 -13.45 1.24
CA TYR A 126 -10.19 -12.69 2.41
C TYR A 126 -11.56 -12.10 2.22
N LEU A 127 -11.83 -11.65 1.00
CA LEU A 127 -13.12 -11.06 0.66
C LEU A 127 -14.18 -12.13 0.39
N LEU A 128 -13.81 -13.37 0.07
CA LEU A 128 -14.77 -14.47 -0.06
C LEU A 128 -14.95 -15.30 1.22
N ASP A 129 -14.33 -14.91 2.33
CA ASP A 129 -14.67 -15.46 3.65
C ASP A 129 -16.17 -15.23 3.94
N PRO A 130 -16.94 -16.25 4.36
CA PRO A 130 -18.34 -16.12 4.75
C PRO A 130 -18.65 -14.98 5.73
N GLY A 131 -17.68 -14.56 6.55
CA GLY A 131 -17.81 -13.42 7.46
C GLY A 131 -17.75 -12.05 6.79
N THR A 132 -17.30 -11.95 5.54
CA THR A 132 -17.05 -10.68 4.85
C THR A 132 -18.26 -10.23 4.03
N ARG A 133 -19.04 -9.29 4.58
CA ARG A 133 -20.18 -8.69 3.87
C ARG A 133 -19.71 -7.96 2.60
N ASN A 134 -20.43 -8.16 1.49
CA ASN A 134 -20.18 -7.55 0.17
C ASN A 134 -18.83 -7.90 -0.50
N GLY A 135 -18.17 -8.97 -0.05
CA GLY A 135 -16.91 -9.46 -0.62
C GLY A 135 -16.81 -9.44 -2.15
N PRO A 136 -17.70 -10.13 -2.88
CA PRO A 136 -17.70 -10.16 -4.34
C PRO A 136 -17.81 -8.77 -5.00
N LYS A 137 -18.63 -7.88 -4.44
CA LYS A 137 -18.79 -6.51 -4.94
C LYS A 137 -17.54 -5.67 -4.72
N ARG A 138 -16.79 -5.92 -3.65
CA ARG A 138 -15.51 -5.25 -3.39
C ARG A 138 -14.43 -5.76 -4.35
N LEU A 139 -14.33 -7.07 -4.56
CA LEU A 139 -13.40 -7.66 -5.53
C LEU A 139 -13.62 -7.12 -6.95
N ALA A 140 -14.87 -6.97 -7.37
CA ALA A 140 -15.19 -6.43 -8.70
C ALA A 140 -14.69 -4.98 -8.92
N LYS A 141 -14.36 -4.25 -7.86
CA LYS A 141 -13.81 -2.88 -7.92
C LYS A 141 -12.29 -2.83 -7.76
N MET A 142 -11.62 -3.97 -7.57
CA MET A 142 -10.17 -4.04 -7.37
C MET A 142 -9.42 -4.18 -8.70
N LYS A 143 -9.81 -3.37 -9.69
CA LYS A 143 -9.21 -3.32 -11.02
C LYS A 143 -9.14 -1.85 -11.44
N ALA A 144 -7.94 -1.39 -11.77
CA ALA A 144 -7.73 -0.02 -12.23
C ALA A 144 -6.75 0.03 -13.40
N GLU A 145 -7.08 0.85 -14.39
CA GLU A 145 -6.16 1.28 -15.45
C GLU A 145 -5.59 2.64 -15.04
N MET A 146 -4.26 2.72 -14.93
CA MET A 146 -3.56 3.89 -14.42
C MET A 146 -2.40 4.25 -15.35
N PRO A 147 -1.99 5.53 -15.46
CA PRO A 147 -0.78 5.89 -16.18
C PRO A 147 0.43 5.15 -15.60
N GLY A 148 1.16 4.38 -16.43
CA GLY A 148 2.24 3.51 -15.96
C GLY A 148 3.54 4.25 -15.63
N CYS A 149 3.68 5.51 -16.03
CA CYS A 149 4.95 6.25 -16.00
C CYS A 149 4.82 7.69 -15.46
N ILE A 150 3.72 8.02 -14.77
CA ILE A 150 3.46 9.36 -14.22
C ILE A 150 2.94 9.23 -12.79
N HIS A 151 3.56 9.96 -11.86
CA HIS A 151 3.04 10.05 -10.50
C HIS A 151 1.73 10.88 -10.49
N PRO A 152 0.60 10.34 -10.00
CA PRO A 152 -0.71 10.96 -10.18
C PRO A 152 -0.82 12.34 -9.52
N GLU A 153 -0.23 12.54 -8.35
CA GLU A 153 -0.31 13.85 -7.68
C GLU A 153 0.69 14.91 -8.16
N THR A 154 1.90 14.51 -8.56
CA THR A 154 2.99 15.46 -8.85
C THR A 154 3.19 15.71 -10.34
N GLY A 155 2.62 14.87 -11.20
CA GLY A 155 2.82 14.91 -12.65
C GLY A 155 4.24 14.56 -13.11
N LYS A 156 5.14 14.25 -12.18
CA LYS A 156 6.53 13.87 -12.49
C LYS A 156 6.59 12.45 -13.02
N LYS A 157 7.59 12.18 -13.86
CA LYS A 157 7.86 10.82 -14.35
C LYS A 157 8.28 9.92 -13.20
N ALA A 158 7.60 8.79 -13.09
CA ALA A 158 7.88 7.73 -12.14
C ALA A 158 7.19 6.46 -12.65
N LEU A 159 7.84 5.31 -12.53
CA LEU A 159 7.16 4.05 -12.83
C LEU A 159 6.03 3.81 -11.81
N PHE A 160 4.84 3.46 -12.30
CA PHE A 160 3.68 3.13 -11.48
C PHE A 160 3.20 1.72 -11.85
N VAL A 161 4.06 0.75 -11.55
CA VAL A 161 3.84 -0.68 -11.80
C VAL A 161 4.41 -1.45 -10.62
N ASN A 162 3.81 -2.60 -10.32
CA ASN A 162 4.33 -3.51 -9.31
C ASN A 162 3.91 -4.95 -9.62
N ARG A 163 4.52 -5.92 -8.94
CA ARG A 163 4.32 -7.36 -9.24
C ARG A 163 3.04 -7.92 -8.60
N ALA A 164 2.60 -7.35 -7.49
CA ALA A 164 1.59 -7.92 -6.59
C ALA A 164 0.15 -7.57 -6.98
#